data_AF-A0A0G9MK49-F1
#
_entry.id   AF-A0A0G9MK49-F1
#
_cell.length_a   1.000
_cell.length_b   1.000
_cell.length_c   1.000
_cell.angle_alpha   90.00
_cell.angle_beta   90.00
_cell.angle_gamma   90.00
#
_symmetry.space_group_name_H-M   'P 1'
#
loop_
_entity.id
_entity.type
_entity.pdbx_description
1 polymer ?
#
loop_
_entity_poly.entity_id
_entity_poly.type
_entity_poly.pdbx_seq_one_letter_code
_entity_poly.pdbx_strand_id
1 'polypeptide(L)'
;MTPVTALQKDKGGLSKRRVIGLIAGPAAFLAIHLIGVPAGLEAMYADPAADDLPGSPLQAWTVFSLLVLMAIWWVSEAIPIAVTALLPMVVLPVGQVAPLADVA
;
A
#
# COMPACT_ATOMS: atom_id res chain seq x y z
N MET A 1 -10.09 37.57 34.31
CA MET A 1 -9.88 37.43 32.85
C MET A 1 -8.87 36.30 32.67
N THR A 2 -9.32 35.08 32.41
CA THR A 2 -8.44 33.90 32.35
C THR A 2 -7.94 33.66 30.92
N PRO A 3 -6.67 33.24 30.74
CA PRO A 3 -5.99 33.13 29.44
C PRO A 3 -6.39 31.87 28.65
N VAL A 4 -7.64 31.43 28.74
CA VAL A 4 -8.11 30.17 28.11
C VAL A 4 -8.65 30.39 26.68
N THR A 5 -9.01 31.62 26.32
CA THR A 5 -9.59 31.94 25.00
C THR A 5 -8.57 31.94 23.85
N ALA A 6 -7.28 31.80 24.14
CA ALA A 6 -6.19 31.78 23.15
C ALA A 6 -5.82 30.38 22.66
N LEU A 7 -6.65 29.35 22.89
CA LEU A 7 -6.59 28.10 22.11
C LEU A 7 -7.15 28.38 20.71
N GLN A 8 -6.28 29.09 19.99
CA GLN A 8 -6.35 29.47 18.62
C GLN A 8 -6.77 28.26 17.81
N LYS A 9 -7.98 28.36 17.25
CA LYS A 9 -8.55 27.49 16.25
C LYS A 9 -7.51 27.23 15.16
N ASP A 10 -6.81 26.10 15.27
CA ASP A 10 -6.05 25.58 14.14
C ASP A 10 -7.05 25.43 13.01
N LYS A 11 -6.91 26.28 11.99
CA LYS A 11 -7.59 26.08 10.72
C LYS A 11 -6.91 24.88 10.07
N GLY A 12 -7.28 23.68 10.55
CA GLY A 12 -6.75 22.38 10.18
C GLY A 12 -7.11 22.00 8.74
N GLY A 13 -6.64 22.79 7.78
CA GLY A 13 -6.61 22.37 6.39
C GLY A 13 -5.58 21.26 6.22
N LEU A 14 -6.01 20.12 5.70
CA LEU A 14 -5.11 19.00 5.37
C LEU A 14 -3.95 19.54 4.49
N SER A 15 -2.70 19.33 4.92
CA SER A 15 -1.52 19.71 4.13
C SER A 15 -1.64 19.14 2.72
N LYS A 16 -1.37 19.97 1.69
CA LYS A 16 -1.48 19.55 0.27
C LYS A 16 -0.70 18.27 -0.02
N ARG A 17 0.45 18.08 0.66
CA ARG A 17 1.29 16.87 0.55
C ARG A 17 0.56 15.62 1.04
N ARG A 18 -0.17 15.74 2.15
CA ARG A 18 -0.98 14.66 2.73
C ARG A 18 -2.12 14.25 1.81
N VAL A 19 -2.80 15.23 1.20
CA VAL A 19 -3.92 14.97 0.27
C VAL A 19 -3.43 14.30 -1.00
N ILE A 20 -2.33 14.79 -1.59
CA ILE A 20 -1.72 14.18 -2.77
C ILE A 20 -1.33 12.74 -2.47
N GLY A 21 -0.68 12.49 -1.34
CA GLY A 21 -0.31 11.14 -0.90
C GLY A 21 -1.51 10.21 -0.74
N LEU A 22 -2.59 10.69 -0.12
CA LEU A 22 -3.80 9.91 0.15
C LEU A 22 -4.41 9.35 -1.14
N ILE A 23 -4.38 10.13 -2.23
CA ILE A 23 -4.93 9.73 -3.54
C ILE A 23 -3.88 8.97 -4.37
N ALA A 24 -2.63 9.42 -4.35
CA ALA A 24 -1.56 8.85 -5.17
C ALA A 24 -1.28 7.38 -4.84
N GLY A 25 -1.36 6.97 -3.57
CA GLY A 25 -1.16 5.57 -3.15
C GLY A 25 -2.16 4.60 -3.83
N PRO A 26 -3.47 4.75 -3.59
CA PRO A 26 -4.50 3.95 -4.26
C PRO A 26 -4.46 4.07 -5.79
N ALA A 27 -4.23 5.27 -6.32
CA ALA A 27 -4.10 5.46 -7.76
C ALA A 27 -2.94 4.65 -8.35
N ALA A 28 -1.78 4.61 -7.68
CA ALA A 28 -0.64 3.80 -8.10
C ALA A 28 -0.94 2.30 -8.01
N PHE A 29 -1.56 1.83 -6.92
CA PHE A 29 -1.96 0.43 -6.77
C PHE A 29 -2.89 -0.04 -7.91
N LEU A 30 -3.88 0.79 -8.25
CA LEU A 30 -4.81 0.52 -9.34
C LEU A 30 -4.13 0.62 -10.71
N ALA A 31 -3.26 1.61 -10.93
CA ALA A 31 -2.51 1.74 -12.17
C ALA A 31 -1.61 0.52 -12.41
N ILE A 32 -0.95 0.02 -11.38
CA ILE A 32 -0.11 -1.18 -11.45
C ILE A 32 -0.93 -2.42 -11.82
N HIS A 33 -2.14 -2.58 -11.25
CA HIS A 33 -3.04 -3.67 -11.65
C HIS A 33 -3.63 -3.48 -13.06
N LEU A 34 -3.88 -2.24 -13.48
CA LEU A 34 -4.36 -1.93 -14.83
C LEU A 34 -3.31 -2.21 -15.92
N ILE A 35 -2.03 -1.99 -15.62
CA ILE A 35 -0.93 -2.32 -16.52
C ILE A 35 -0.79 -3.85 -16.67
N GLY A 36 -1.15 -4.60 -15.62
CA GLY A 36 -1.05 -6.06 -15.59
C GLY A 36 0.34 -6.55 -15.19
N VAL A 37 0.45 -7.87 -15.05
CA VAL A 37 1.71 -8.53 -14.68
C VAL A 37 2.73 -8.39 -15.81
N PRO A 38 3.95 -7.91 -15.55
CA PRO A 38 4.95 -7.74 -16.59
C PRO A 38 5.48 -9.08 -17.09
N ALA A 39 5.75 -9.18 -18.40
CA ALA A 39 6.20 -10.42 -19.04
C ALA A 39 7.49 -11.01 -18.43
N GLY A 40 8.36 -10.19 -17.84
CA GLY A 40 9.56 -10.67 -17.14
C GLY A 40 9.22 -11.45 -15.86
N LEU A 41 8.18 -11.06 -15.13
CA LEU A 41 7.71 -11.78 -13.96
C LEU A 41 7.02 -13.08 -14.38
N GLU A 42 6.21 -13.05 -15.43
CA GLU A 42 5.62 -14.26 -16.02
C GLU A 42 6.69 -15.25 -16.47
N ALA A 43 7.75 -14.78 -17.15
CA ALA A 43 8.87 -15.61 -17.59
C ALA A 43 9.64 -16.22 -16.41
N MET A 44 9.79 -15.49 -15.31
CA MET A 44 10.45 -16.00 -14.10
C MET A 44 9.69 -17.16 -13.47
N TYR A 45 8.36 -17.08 -13.41
CA TYR A 45 7.51 -18.17 -12.89
C TYR A 45 7.34 -19.34 -13.88
N ALA A 46 7.59 -19.11 -15.17
CA ALA A 46 7.55 -20.16 -16.20
C ALA A 46 8.87 -20.93 -16.34
N ASP A 47 9.96 -20.45 -15.71
CA ASP A 47 11.27 -21.10 -15.75
C ASP A 47 11.23 -22.42 -14.94
N PRO A 48 11.53 -23.59 -15.56
CA PRO A 48 11.62 -24.86 -14.85
C PRO A 48 12.68 -24.90 -13.73
N ALA A 49 13.65 -23.99 -13.74
CA ALA A 49 14.63 -23.86 -12.66
C ALA A 49 14.07 -23.15 -11.41
N ALA A 50 12.84 -22.62 -11.49
CA ALA A 50 12.20 -21.79 -10.47
C ALA A 50 11.25 -22.59 -9.54
N ASP A 51 11.55 -23.87 -9.30
CA ASP A 51 10.72 -24.83 -8.55
C ASP A 51 10.27 -24.36 -7.16
N ASP A 52 10.99 -23.42 -6.53
CA ASP A 52 10.72 -22.95 -5.17
C ASP A 52 10.09 -21.54 -5.10
N LEU A 53 9.62 -20.95 -6.21
CA LEU A 53 8.95 -19.66 -6.12
C LEU A 53 7.61 -19.77 -5.38
N PRO A 54 7.37 -18.96 -4.33
CA PRO A 54 6.10 -18.96 -3.65
C PRO A 54 5.01 -18.29 -4.50
N GLY A 55 3.82 -18.87 -4.48
CA GLY A 55 2.62 -18.27 -5.02
C GLY A 55 2.56 -18.22 -6.55
N SER A 56 2.01 -17.13 -7.08
CA SER A 56 1.80 -16.90 -8.51
C SER A 56 2.29 -15.51 -8.94
N PRO A 57 2.51 -15.27 -10.26
CA PRO A 57 2.90 -13.96 -10.78
C PRO A 57 1.96 -12.84 -10.31
N LEU A 58 0.65 -13.09 -10.32
CA LEU A 58 -0.35 -12.13 -9.88
C LEU A 58 -0.24 -11.83 -8.37
N GLN A 59 -0.03 -12.84 -7.53
CA GLN A 59 0.15 -12.65 -6.09
C GLN A 59 1.40 -11.82 -5.77
N ALA A 60 2.53 -12.13 -6.43
CA ALA A 60 3.76 -11.33 -6.30
C ALA A 60 3.55 -9.89 -6.76
N TRP A 61 2.80 -9.69 -7.85
CA TRP A 61 2.44 -8.37 -8.36
C TRP A 61 1.55 -7.59 -7.38
N THR A 62 0.60 -8.26 -6.73
CA THR A 62 -0.22 -7.68 -5.67
C THR A 62 0.64 -7.23 -4.48
N VAL A 63 1.59 -8.05 -4.02
CA VAL A 63 2.52 -7.69 -2.93
C VAL A 63 3.35 -6.45 -3.32
N PHE A 64 3.89 -6.43 -4.54
CA PHE A 64 4.66 -5.29 -5.04
C PHE A 64 3.82 -4.00 -5.08
N SER A 65 2.61 -4.06 -5.64
CA SER A 65 1.72 -2.91 -5.72
C SER A 65 1.29 -2.39 -4.35
N LEU A 66 1.08 -3.28 -3.37
CA LEU A 66 0.80 -2.93 -1.98
C LEU A 66 1.99 -2.19 -1.36
N LEU A 67 3.21 -2.69 -1.57
CA LEU A 67 4.42 -2.03 -1.09
C LEU A 67 4.56 -0.61 -1.68
N VAL A 68 4.28 -0.43 -2.98
CA VAL A 68 4.31 0.91 -3.62
C VAL A 68 3.29 1.84 -2.99
N LEU A 69 2.06 1.38 -2.76
CA LEU A 69 1.04 2.17 -2.07
C LEU A 69 1.50 2.58 -0.68
N MET A 70 2.04 1.65 0.10
CA MET A 70 2.53 1.90 1.45
C MET A 70 3.71 2.88 1.44
N ALA A 71 4.67 2.71 0.53
CA ALA A 71 5.80 3.61 0.35
C ALA A 71 5.36 5.05 0.04
N ILE A 72 4.36 5.23 -0.84
CA ILE A 72 3.78 6.54 -1.14
C ILE A 72 3.20 7.16 0.12
N TRP A 73 2.42 6.40 0.91
CA TRP A 73 1.82 6.90 2.14
C TRP A 73 2.84 7.21 3.23
N TRP A 74 3.93 6.43 3.33
CA TRP A 74 5.02 6.70 4.27
C TRP A 74 5.78 7.97 3.93
N VAL A 75 6.19 8.15 2.66
CA VAL A 75 6.96 9.33 2.22
C VAL A 75 6.13 10.61 2.25
N SER A 76 4.83 10.52 1.96
CA SER A 76 3.91 11.67 1.97
C SER A 76 3.28 11.96 3.33
N GLU A 77 3.51 11.09 4.32
CA GLU A 77 2.84 11.12 5.63
C GLU A 77 1.30 11.19 5.49
N ALA A 78 0.75 10.54 4.47
CA ALA A 78 -0.69 10.56 4.18
C ALA A 78 -1.52 10.00 5.35
N ILE A 79 -1.04 8.87 5.87
CA ILE A 79 -1.64 8.09 6.95
C ILE A 79 -0.52 7.68 7.93
N PRO A 80 -0.74 7.71 9.26
CA PRO A 80 0.25 7.27 10.24
C PRO A 80 0.75 5.84 9.98
N ILE A 81 2.04 5.58 10.20
CA ILE A 81 2.68 4.28 9.94
C ILE A 81 1.95 3.13 10.64
N ALA A 82 1.50 3.33 11.89
CA ALA A 82 0.75 2.32 12.63
C ALA A 82 -0.55 1.88 11.93
N VAL A 83 -1.22 2.80 11.23
CA VAL A 83 -2.46 2.50 10.51
C VAL A 83 -2.16 1.88 9.14
N THR A 84 -1.12 2.35 8.44
CA THR A 84 -0.73 1.74 7.15
C THR A 84 -0.19 0.33 7.31
N ALA A 85 0.40 0.00 8.46
CA ALA A 85 0.82 -1.36 8.81
C ALA A 85 -0.35 -2.37 8.91
N LEU A 86 -1.60 -1.91 8.97
CA LEU A 86 -2.78 -2.79 8.95
C LEU A 86 -3.20 -3.19 7.52
N LEU A 87 -2.67 -2.54 6.48
CA LEU A 87 -3.05 -2.86 5.10
C LEU A 87 -2.75 -4.30 4.67
N PRO A 88 -1.59 -4.90 4.98
CA PRO A 88 -1.31 -6.28 4.61
C PRO A 88 -2.34 -7.28 5.14
N MET A 89 -2.89 -7.02 6.33
CA MET A 89 -3.95 -7.84 6.95
C MET A 89 -5.20 -7.96 6.10
N VAL A 90 -5.48 -6.94 5.29
CA VAL A 90 -6.67 -6.88 4.44
C VAL A 90 -6.31 -7.26 3.01
N VAL A 91 -5.26 -6.64 2.46
CA VAL A 91 -4.92 -6.75 1.05
C VAL A 91 -4.34 -8.13 0.72
N LEU A 92 -3.50 -8.73 1.58
CA LEU A 92 -2.91 -10.04 1.27
C LEU A 92 -3.94 -11.17 1.29
N PRO A 93 -4.87 -11.26 2.27
CA PRO A 93 -5.95 -12.25 2.20
C PRO A 93 -6.91 -12.00 1.04
N VAL A 94 -7.30 -10.75 0.77
CA VAL A 94 -8.18 -10.44 -0.37
C VAL A 94 -7.52 -10.80 -1.70
N GLY A 95 -6.22 -10.52 -1.84
CA GLY A 95 -5.40 -10.92 -2.99
C GLY A 95 -5.06 -12.41 -3.05
N GLN A 96 -5.58 -13.23 -2.11
CA GLN A 96 -5.29 -14.65 -1.98
C GLN A 96 -3.79 -14.95 -1.89
N VAL A 97 -3.00 -14.02 -1.36
CA VAL A 97 -1.54 -14.15 -1.19
C VAL A 97 -1.21 -14.96 0.05
N ALA A 98 -1.89 -14.67 1.17
CA ALA A 98 -1.69 -15.34 2.45
C ALA A 98 -3.02 -15.36 3.23
N PRO A 99 -3.35 -16.43 3.96
CA PRO A 99 -4.54 -16.47 4.81
C PRO A 99 -4.39 -15.46 5.96
N LEU A 100 -5.52 -14.99 6.48
CA LEU A 100 -5.54 -13.98 7.56
C LEU A 100 -4.76 -14.44 8.81
N ALA A 101 -4.73 -15.75 9.08
CA ALA A 101 -4.00 -16.33 10.21
C ALA A 101 -2.48 -16.17 10.12
N ASP A 102 -1.92 -16.06 8.91
CA ASP A 102 -0.47 -15.97 8.70
C ASP A 102 0.05 -14.53 8.69
N VAL A 103 -0.87 -13.56 8.60
CA VAL A 103 -0.53 -12.13 8.55
C VAL A 103 -0.74 -11.41 9.87
N ALA A 104 -1.57 -11.95 10.78
CA ALA A 104 -1.93 -11.43 12.10
C ALA A 104 -0.80 -11.49 13.13
#